data_AF-A0A0R3R6F8-F1
#
_entry.id   AF-A0A0R3R6F8-F1
#
_cell.length_a   1.000
_cell.length_b   1.000
_cell.length_c   1.000
_cell.angle_alpha   90.00
_cell.angle_beta   90.00
_cell.angle_gamma   90.00
#
_symmetry.space_group_name_H-M   'P 1'
#
loop_
_entity.id
_entity.type
_entity.pdbx_description
1 polymer ?
#
loop_
_entity_poly.entity_id
_entity_poly.type
_entity_poly.pdbx_seq_one_letter_code
_entity_poly.pdbx_strand_id
1 'polypeptide(L)'
;LFAFVDNTNDVKDLKYWNNGQNHVLLNVGVNSLSYYSNSVIVSALYDYRMFKDNFDISLNVRVPNHDKNHWKQLSPLLPLARKYLLACVSTISEEISSNVKEQLELLASSAESVGDQVFLDINCRENCTSRNNVYSESVFAVILFQTGQSPTTVFHDQILAALQCGAIPVITTLLPPLPFMELLDWRRAVYTLPLQRLPELHFILRSFAPADILEMRRQGRFLLENYLIDKKVVAETLIAALRFRIGVPGEQAIATQANPLFGNQQFTAPHLVLVKPVDEEYLGPREAPHISFPYTHNFTSFQMYSYYWWNSFGRVAGRSLEYIINEPPFPSQFEYGEGLEWGFRPIAPPASGATFSNSLGGNRPREQFT
;
A
#
# COMPACT_ATOMS: atom_id res chain seq x y z
N LEU A 1 -7.55 -23.59 5.15
CA LEU A 1 -8.26 -23.55 6.46
C LEU A 1 -7.61 -22.47 7.32
N PHE A 2 -8.42 -21.60 7.92
CA PHE A 2 -7.93 -20.58 8.86
C PHE A 2 -8.06 -21.10 10.29
N ALA A 3 -7.01 -20.94 11.09
CA ALA A 3 -7.03 -21.25 12.51
C ALA A 3 -6.41 -20.10 13.30
N PHE A 4 -7.12 -19.65 14.33
CA PHE A 4 -6.59 -18.70 15.31
C PHE A 4 -5.87 -19.49 16.40
N VAL A 5 -4.60 -19.20 16.59
CA VAL A 5 -3.75 -19.87 17.57
C VAL A 5 -3.30 -18.86 18.62
N ASP A 6 -3.39 -19.27 19.87
CA ASP A 6 -2.91 -18.56 21.05
C ASP A 6 -2.11 -19.55 21.90
N ASN A 7 -1.41 -19.06 22.92
CA ASN A 7 -0.54 -19.81 23.81
C ASN A 7 -1.25 -20.96 24.55
N THR A 8 -2.59 -20.99 24.57
CA THR A 8 -3.40 -21.99 25.24
C THR A 8 -3.84 -23.16 24.35
N ASN A 9 -3.79 -23.00 23.03
CA ASN A 9 -4.38 -23.97 22.10
C ASN A 9 -3.26 -24.71 21.34
N ASP A 10 -3.21 -26.04 21.45
CA ASP A 10 -2.32 -26.83 20.61
C ASP A 10 -2.88 -26.92 19.18
N VAL A 11 -2.03 -26.66 18.20
CA VAL A 11 -2.37 -26.77 16.77
C VAL A 11 -2.78 -28.20 16.40
N LYS A 12 -2.33 -29.20 17.17
CA LYS A 12 -2.73 -30.62 17.02
C LYS A 12 -4.21 -30.87 17.28
N ASP A 13 -4.87 -30.03 18.07
CA ASP A 13 -6.29 -30.19 18.40
C ASP A 13 -7.22 -29.64 17.31
N LEU A 14 -6.68 -29.05 16.25
CA LEU A 14 -7.48 -28.58 15.12
C LEU A 14 -8.09 -29.76 14.37
N LYS A 15 -9.43 -29.75 14.22
CA LYS A 15 -10.24 -30.84 13.63
C LYS A 15 -9.72 -31.42 12.31
N TYR A 16 -9.07 -30.60 11.48
CA TYR A 16 -8.57 -31.00 10.16
C TYR A 16 -7.05 -30.87 10.05
N TRP A 17 -6.34 -30.83 11.18
CA TRP A 17 -4.89 -30.71 11.18
C TRP A 17 -4.24 -31.85 10.39
N ASN A 18 -3.50 -31.48 9.35
CA ASN A 18 -2.78 -32.42 8.51
C ASN A 18 -1.33 -31.95 8.35
N ASN A 19 -0.60 -31.90 9.47
CA ASN A 19 0.81 -31.46 9.52
C ASN A 19 1.04 -30.12 8.80
N GLY A 20 0.12 -29.17 8.94
CA GLY A 20 0.18 -27.84 8.36
C GLY A 20 -0.30 -27.69 6.92
N GLN A 21 -0.54 -28.77 6.17
CA GLN A 21 -0.95 -28.68 4.77
C GLN A 21 -2.28 -27.94 4.63
N ASN A 22 -2.35 -26.94 3.76
CA ASN A 22 -3.53 -26.09 3.53
C ASN A 22 -4.02 -25.34 4.79
N HIS A 23 -3.16 -25.11 5.78
CA HIS A 23 -3.48 -24.33 6.98
C HIS A 23 -2.82 -22.96 6.94
N VAL A 24 -3.58 -21.96 7.38
CA VAL A 24 -3.11 -20.61 7.69
C VAL A 24 -3.32 -20.40 9.18
N LEU A 25 -2.22 -20.27 9.92
CA LEU A 25 -2.19 -20.10 11.36
C LEU A 25 -2.05 -18.61 11.68
N LEU A 26 -3.09 -18.01 12.26
CA LEU A 26 -3.08 -16.63 12.71
C LEU A 26 -2.68 -16.62 14.18
N ASN A 27 -1.48 -16.13 14.47
CA ASN A 27 -1.03 -15.96 15.84
C ASN A 27 -1.70 -14.73 16.46
N VAL A 28 -2.60 -14.97 17.41
CA VAL A 28 -3.24 -13.92 18.23
C VAL A 28 -2.59 -13.84 19.61
N GLY A 29 -1.74 -14.80 19.94
CA GLY A 29 -1.06 -14.92 21.23
C GLY A 29 0.11 -13.97 21.45
N VAL A 30 0.72 -14.10 22.62
CA VAL A 30 1.82 -13.24 23.08
C VAL A 30 3.18 -13.84 22.74
N ASN A 31 3.26 -15.15 22.51
CA ASN A 31 4.50 -15.85 22.20
C ASN A 31 4.60 -16.16 20.70
N SER A 32 5.82 -16.42 20.23
CA SER A 32 6.06 -17.00 18.92
C SER A 32 5.43 -18.39 18.81
N LEU A 33 4.96 -18.74 17.62
CA LEU A 33 4.49 -20.10 17.33
C LEU A 33 5.67 -21.00 16.96
N SER A 34 5.53 -22.28 17.26
CA SER A 34 6.45 -23.32 16.79
C SER A 34 6.59 -23.30 15.27
N TYR A 35 7.74 -23.77 14.78
CA TYR A 35 7.97 -23.89 13.35
C TYR A 35 7.12 -25.00 12.72
N TYR A 36 6.26 -24.62 11.78
CA TYR A 36 5.44 -25.54 10.98
C TYR A 36 5.74 -25.33 9.50
N SER A 37 6.42 -26.28 8.86
CA SER A 37 6.92 -26.12 7.47
C SER A 37 5.82 -25.90 6.44
N ASN A 38 4.74 -26.68 6.50
CA ASN A 38 3.72 -26.72 5.45
C ASN A 38 2.56 -25.74 5.63
N SER A 39 2.50 -25.01 6.75
CA SER A 39 1.44 -24.02 7.04
C SER A 39 1.95 -22.60 6.89
N VAL A 40 1.12 -21.71 6.36
CA VAL A 40 1.39 -20.28 6.36
C VAL A 40 1.21 -19.76 7.79
N ILE A 41 2.24 -19.14 8.35
CA ILE A 41 2.16 -18.50 9.67
C ILE A 41 1.97 -17.00 9.45
N VAL A 42 0.95 -16.44 10.09
CA VAL A 42 0.66 -15.01 10.10
C VAL A 42 0.89 -14.54 11.53
N SER A 43 1.99 -13.84 11.77
CA SER A 43 2.35 -13.40 13.11
C SER A 43 3.17 -12.12 13.11
N ALA A 44 3.12 -11.37 14.20
CA ALA A 44 4.08 -10.31 14.51
C ALA A 44 5.32 -10.84 15.24
N LEU A 45 5.30 -12.11 15.64
CA LEU A 45 6.26 -12.74 16.55
C LEU A 45 6.80 -14.00 15.88
N TYR A 46 8.10 -14.00 15.61
CA TYR A 46 8.80 -15.17 15.10
C TYR A 46 10.01 -15.47 15.97
N ASP A 47 10.42 -16.73 16.01
CA ASP A 47 11.74 -17.05 16.53
C ASP A 47 12.82 -16.75 15.47
N TYR A 48 14.04 -16.52 15.95
CA TYR A 48 15.15 -16.17 15.07
C TYR A 48 15.35 -17.24 13.99
N ARG A 49 15.40 -16.84 12.71
CA ARG A 49 15.50 -17.70 11.52
C ARG A 49 14.33 -18.66 11.27
N MET A 50 13.21 -18.52 11.97
CA MET A 50 12.01 -19.34 11.74
C MET A 50 11.01 -18.70 10.78
N PHE A 51 11.19 -17.42 10.42
CA PHE A 51 10.38 -16.75 9.41
C PHE A 51 10.68 -17.32 8.02
N LYS A 52 9.66 -17.80 7.32
CA LYS A 52 9.80 -18.29 5.94
C LYS A 52 9.55 -17.17 4.95
N ASP A 53 10.62 -16.71 4.30
CA ASP A 53 10.55 -15.68 3.27
C ASP A 53 9.59 -16.09 2.14
N ASN A 54 8.76 -15.14 1.68
CA ASN A 54 7.74 -15.32 0.64
C ASN A 54 6.71 -16.43 0.93
N PHE A 55 6.59 -16.87 2.19
CA PHE A 55 5.62 -17.89 2.59
C PHE A 55 4.88 -17.50 3.86
N ASP A 56 5.57 -17.01 4.88
CA ASP A 56 4.94 -16.45 6.07
C ASP A 56 4.59 -14.97 5.88
N ILE A 57 3.70 -14.45 6.72
CA ILE A 57 3.25 -13.05 6.65
C ILE A 57 3.52 -12.39 8.00
N SER A 58 4.49 -11.47 8.02
CA SER A 58 4.86 -10.71 9.22
C SER A 58 3.86 -9.59 9.48
N LEU A 59 2.89 -9.83 10.36
CA LEU A 59 1.74 -8.95 10.56
C LEU A 59 1.25 -9.02 12.00
N ASN A 60 1.08 -7.85 12.62
CA ASN A 60 0.33 -7.74 13.87
C ASN A 60 -1.17 -7.77 13.59
N VAL A 61 -1.85 -8.81 14.06
CA VAL A 61 -3.31 -8.99 13.92
C VAL A 61 -4.08 -8.19 14.99
N ARG A 62 -3.40 -7.67 16.02
CA ARG A 62 -3.98 -6.88 17.12
C ARG A 62 -4.18 -5.41 16.72
N VAL A 63 -4.94 -5.19 15.65
CA VAL A 63 -5.32 -3.85 15.18
C VAL A 63 -6.71 -3.44 15.70
N PRO A 64 -7.08 -2.14 15.66
CA PRO A 64 -8.39 -1.65 16.08
C PRO A 64 -9.58 -2.30 15.34
N ASN A 65 -10.74 -2.29 15.98
CA ASN A 65 -12.00 -2.69 15.33
C ASN A 65 -12.35 -1.70 14.21
N HIS A 66 -13.12 -2.16 13.22
CA HIS A 66 -13.45 -1.35 12.07
C HIS A 66 -14.24 -0.09 12.42
N ASP A 67 -13.75 1.07 11.98
CA ASP A 67 -14.47 2.35 12.03
C ASP A 67 -14.46 3.04 10.67
N LYS A 68 -15.65 3.38 10.15
CA LYS A 68 -15.80 4.11 8.89
C LYS A 68 -15.15 5.50 8.92
N ASN A 69 -15.03 6.10 10.10
CA ASN A 69 -14.46 7.42 10.30
C ASN A 69 -13.01 7.40 10.81
N HIS A 70 -12.34 6.23 10.83
CA HIS A 70 -10.97 6.12 11.33
C HIS A 70 -10.02 7.12 10.65
N TRP A 71 -10.20 7.35 9.35
CA TRP A 71 -9.42 8.32 8.57
C TRP A 71 -9.43 9.76 9.14
N LYS A 72 -10.48 10.14 9.88
CA LYS A 72 -10.58 11.46 10.54
C LYS A 72 -9.67 11.59 11.76
N GLN A 73 -9.29 10.47 12.37
CA GLN A 73 -8.42 10.42 13.55
C GLN A 73 -6.93 10.45 13.16
N LEU A 74 -6.64 10.26 11.87
CA LEU A 74 -5.27 10.23 11.35
C LEU A 74 -4.66 11.63 11.32
N SER A 75 -3.38 11.75 11.67
CA SER A 75 -2.70 13.04 11.65
C SER A 75 -2.53 13.57 10.21
N PRO A 76 -2.58 14.90 10.00
CA PRO A 76 -2.36 15.47 8.68
C PRO A 76 -0.94 15.19 8.18
N LEU A 77 -0.80 14.98 6.86
CA LEU A 77 0.49 14.76 6.21
C LEU A 77 1.31 16.05 6.07
N LEU A 78 0.62 17.19 6.11
CA LEU A 78 1.18 18.53 6.11
C LEU A 78 1.18 19.10 7.54
N PRO A 79 2.10 20.02 7.88
CA PRO A 79 3.12 20.65 7.02
C PRO A 79 4.31 19.71 6.68
N LEU A 80 5.07 20.08 5.64
CA LEU A 80 6.31 19.38 5.27
C LEU A 80 7.31 19.40 6.42
N ALA A 81 7.70 20.61 6.85
CA ALA A 81 8.57 20.83 7.98
C ALA A 81 7.80 20.58 9.27
N ARG A 82 8.38 19.76 10.15
CA ARG A 82 7.86 19.49 11.49
C ARG A 82 8.93 19.86 12.52
N LYS A 83 8.57 19.87 13.80
CA LYS A 83 9.45 20.33 14.88
C LYS A 83 10.74 19.53 14.93
N TYR A 84 10.64 18.20 14.87
CA TYR A 84 11.80 17.31 14.88
C TYR A 84 12.08 16.79 13.47
N LEU A 85 13.35 16.79 13.07
CA LEU A 85 13.78 16.11 11.85
C LEU A 85 13.57 14.60 12.01
N LEU A 86 14.02 14.04 13.13
CA LEU A 86 13.88 12.63 13.43
C LEU A 86 13.52 12.41 14.91
N ALA A 87 12.72 11.38 15.16
CA ALA A 87 12.42 10.88 16.49
C ALA A 87 12.69 9.39 16.59
N CYS A 88 13.32 8.95 17.68
CA CYS A 88 13.56 7.56 18.01
C CYS A 88 12.97 7.28 19.39
N VAL A 89 11.93 6.44 19.44
CA VAL A 89 11.35 5.94 20.69
C VAL A 89 11.51 4.44 20.71
N SER A 90 12.43 3.92 21.52
CA SER A 90 12.76 2.50 21.52
C SER A 90 13.10 1.99 22.90
N THR A 91 12.97 0.68 23.09
CA THR A 91 13.50 -0.03 24.25
C THR A 91 14.76 -0.79 23.79
N ILE A 92 15.93 -0.47 24.33
CA ILE A 92 17.17 -1.18 24.00
C ILE A 92 17.53 -2.06 25.20
N SER A 93 17.75 -3.36 24.97
CA SER A 93 18.26 -4.27 26.01
C SER A 93 19.69 -3.87 26.41
N GLU A 94 20.00 -4.00 27.70
CA GLU A 94 21.22 -3.43 28.30
C GLU A 94 22.53 -3.97 27.65
N GLU A 95 22.52 -5.19 27.12
CA GLU A 95 23.73 -5.92 26.66
C GLU A 95 24.32 -5.42 25.33
N ILE A 96 23.53 -4.79 24.46
CA ILE A 96 23.96 -4.28 23.13
C ILE A 96 23.90 -2.74 23.09
N SER A 97 23.61 -2.11 24.25
CA SER A 97 23.13 -0.72 24.34
C SER A 97 24.18 0.38 24.16
N SER A 98 25.44 0.16 24.56
CA SER A 98 26.40 1.28 24.67
C SER A 98 26.79 1.87 23.31
N ASN A 99 27.19 1.03 22.36
CA ASN A 99 27.64 1.49 21.04
C ASN A 99 26.51 2.13 20.23
N VAL A 100 25.31 1.54 20.24
CA VAL A 100 24.16 2.11 19.50
C VAL A 100 23.72 3.43 20.13
N LYS A 101 23.72 3.51 21.46
CA LYS A 101 23.38 4.75 22.17
C LYS A 101 24.39 5.86 21.89
N GLU A 102 25.69 5.56 21.92
CA GLU A 102 26.74 6.52 21.57
C GLU A 102 26.58 7.02 20.13
N GLN A 103 26.30 6.13 19.17
CA GLN A 103 26.04 6.52 17.79
C GLN A 103 24.80 7.41 17.63
N LEU A 104 23.74 7.16 18.39
CA LEU A 104 22.54 8.00 18.39
C LEU A 104 22.80 9.39 19.01
N GLU A 105 23.59 9.46 20.07
CA GLU A 105 24.01 10.72 20.69
C GLU A 105 24.92 11.53 19.76
N LEU A 106 25.85 10.87 19.06
CA LEU A 106 26.66 11.50 18.00
C LEU A 106 25.79 12.02 16.85
N LEU A 107 24.76 11.29 16.47
CA LEU A 107 23.79 11.73 15.46
C LEU A 107 22.99 12.96 15.94
N ALA A 108 22.56 12.98 17.20
CA ALA A 108 21.85 14.12 17.78
C ALA A 108 22.73 15.38 17.82
N SER A 109 23.98 15.27 18.30
CA SER A 109 24.93 16.39 18.30
C SER A 109 25.26 16.91 16.89
N SER A 110 25.36 16.00 15.91
CA SER A 110 25.51 16.37 14.50
C SER A 110 24.32 17.18 13.98
N ALA A 111 23.09 16.78 14.32
CA ALA A 111 21.88 17.51 13.92
C ALA A 111 21.78 18.89 14.59
N GLU A 112 22.07 18.96 15.89
CA GLU A 112 22.05 20.21 16.66
C GLU A 112 23.06 21.24 16.10
N SER A 113 24.22 20.78 15.61
CA SER A 113 25.23 21.67 15.01
C SER A 113 24.74 22.43 13.76
N VAL A 114 23.72 21.90 13.08
CA VAL A 114 23.11 22.51 11.88
C VAL A 114 21.76 23.17 12.20
N GLY A 115 21.32 23.09 13.47
CA GLY A 115 20.04 23.65 13.94
C GLY A 115 18.84 22.72 13.80
N ASP A 116 19.04 21.44 13.46
CA ASP A 116 17.96 20.45 13.38
C ASP A 116 17.69 19.86 14.77
N GLN A 117 16.40 19.71 15.13
CA GLN A 117 16.01 19.12 16.42
C GLN A 117 15.80 17.61 16.28
N VAL A 118 16.31 16.86 17.25
CA VAL A 118 16.20 15.40 17.30
C VAL A 118 15.59 15.00 18.65
N PHE A 119 14.64 14.06 18.62
CA PHE A 119 14.04 13.50 19.81
C PHE A 119 14.51 12.05 20.03
N LEU A 120 15.23 11.79 21.12
CA LEU A 120 15.69 10.44 21.48
C LEU A 120 15.12 10.04 22.84
N ASP A 121 14.33 8.96 22.85
CA ASP A 121 13.84 8.32 24.06
C ASP A 121 14.14 6.81 24.01
N ILE A 122 15.29 6.44 24.56
CA ILE A 122 15.87 5.09 24.52
C ILE A 122 15.51 4.27 25.78
N ASN A 123 15.05 4.94 26.83
CA ASN A 123 14.79 4.35 28.15
C ASN A 123 13.30 4.07 28.37
N CYS A 124 12.53 3.88 27.29
CA CYS A 124 11.13 3.60 27.43
C CYS A 124 10.96 2.18 28.03
N ARG A 125 10.46 2.08 29.27
CA ARG A 125 10.26 0.79 29.96
C ARG A 125 8.80 0.32 29.91
N GLU A 126 7.85 1.25 29.93
CA GLU A 126 6.41 0.96 29.93
C GLU A 126 5.63 1.96 29.05
N ASN A 127 4.66 1.47 28.29
CA ASN A 127 3.75 2.25 27.42
C ASN A 127 4.42 3.20 26.41
N CYS A 128 5.37 2.70 25.62
CA CYS A 128 5.99 3.48 24.53
C CYS A 128 4.99 3.90 23.44
N THR A 129 3.86 3.20 23.33
CA THR A 129 2.78 3.51 22.38
C THR A 129 2.16 4.88 22.62
N SER A 130 2.03 5.34 23.87
CA SER A 130 1.51 6.68 24.18
C SER A 130 2.49 7.79 23.84
N ARG A 131 3.80 7.47 23.83
CA ARG A 131 4.88 8.40 23.45
C ARG A 131 5.03 8.54 21.94
N ASN A 132 4.38 7.70 21.14
CA ASN A 132 4.36 7.80 19.69
C ASN A 132 3.67 9.07 19.17
N ASN A 133 2.98 9.83 20.03
CA ASN A 133 2.48 11.17 19.69
C ASN A 133 3.59 12.09 19.16
N VAL A 134 4.84 11.90 19.57
CA VAL A 134 6.00 12.67 19.05
C VAL A 134 6.19 12.46 17.55
N TYR A 135 5.77 11.33 16.98
CA TYR A 135 5.84 11.10 15.53
C TYR A 135 4.97 12.08 14.75
N SER A 136 3.89 12.62 15.34
CA SER A 136 3.09 13.66 14.67
C SER A 136 3.87 14.97 14.46
N GLU A 137 4.83 15.25 15.34
CA GLU A 137 5.72 16.41 15.30
C GLU A 137 7.07 16.13 14.60
N SER A 138 7.25 14.92 14.07
CA SER A 138 8.53 14.47 13.50
C SER A 138 8.42 14.15 12.01
N VAL A 139 9.46 14.46 11.22
CA VAL A 139 9.49 14.12 9.79
C VAL A 139 9.76 12.62 9.61
N PHE A 140 10.81 12.12 10.26
CA PHE A 140 11.23 10.73 10.23
C PHE A 140 11.05 10.06 11.60
N ALA A 141 10.63 8.80 11.60
CA ALA A 141 10.49 7.97 12.79
C ALA A 141 11.50 6.82 12.71
N VAL A 142 12.56 6.88 13.52
CA VAL A 142 13.61 5.85 13.54
C VAL A 142 13.14 4.67 14.38
N ILE A 143 13.11 3.50 13.75
CA ILE A 143 12.73 2.23 14.33
C ILE A 143 13.97 1.36 14.36
N LEU A 144 14.49 1.15 15.57
CA LEU A 144 15.66 0.33 15.78
C LEU A 144 15.29 -1.15 15.65
N PHE A 145 16.04 -1.85 14.82
CA PHE A 145 15.97 -3.29 14.63
C PHE A 145 17.40 -3.82 14.61
N GLN A 146 17.78 -4.60 15.62
CA GLN A 146 19.15 -5.11 15.74
C GLN A 146 19.33 -6.41 14.96
N THR A 147 20.55 -6.67 14.49
CA THR A 147 20.88 -7.93 13.82
C THR A 147 20.73 -9.10 14.78
N GLY A 148 19.93 -10.09 14.42
CA GLY A 148 19.66 -11.24 15.28
C GLY A 148 18.38 -11.11 16.11
N GLN A 149 17.75 -9.93 16.13
CA GLN A 149 16.42 -9.79 16.72
C GLN A 149 15.35 -10.34 15.79
N SER A 150 14.35 -10.96 16.41
CA SER A 150 13.13 -11.34 15.73
C SER A 150 12.16 -10.15 15.62
N PRO A 151 11.24 -10.16 14.64
CA PRO A 151 10.07 -9.28 14.67
C PRO A 151 9.31 -9.45 15.99
N THR A 152 8.90 -8.31 16.54
CA THR A 152 8.09 -8.22 17.75
C THR A 152 6.83 -7.42 17.47
N THR A 153 5.80 -7.58 18.31
CA THR A 153 4.60 -6.74 18.24
C THR A 153 4.94 -5.25 18.34
N VAL A 154 5.92 -4.89 19.18
CA VAL A 154 6.37 -3.50 19.36
C VAL A 154 6.90 -2.90 18.06
N PHE A 155 7.68 -3.67 17.29
CA PHE A 155 8.18 -3.22 15.98
C PHE A 155 7.04 -2.90 15.01
N HIS A 156 6.04 -3.78 14.91
CA HIS A 156 4.88 -3.54 14.06
C HIS A 156 4.04 -2.36 14.56
N ASP A 157 3.86 -2.22 15.88
CA ASP A 157 3.11 -1.11 16.48
C ASP A 157 3.80 0.25 16.24
N GLN A 158 5.14 0.29 16.27
CA GLN A 158 5.92 1.48 15.93
C GLN A 158 5.77 1.87 14.46
N ILE A 159 5.82 0.89 13.54
CA ILE A 159 5.56 1.15 12.11
C ILE A 159 4.17 1.72 11.93
N LEU A 160 3.14 1.06 12.49
CA LEU A 160 1.76 1.52 12.37
C LEU A 160 1.57 2.91 12.96
N ALA A 161 2.15 3.19 14.13
CA ALA A 161 2.06 4.51 14.75
C ALA A 161 2.76 5.60 13.92
N ALA A 162 3.94 5.32 13.37
CA ALA A 162 4.64 6.26 12.48
C ALA A 162 3.78 6.59 11.25
N LEU A 163 3.19 5.57 10.60
CA LEU A 163 2.28 5.76 9.48
C LEU A 163 1.00 6.51 9.87
N GLN A 164 0.41 6.21 11.04
CA GLN A 164 -0.76 6.90 11.57
C GLN A 164 -0.49 8.39 11.79
N CYS A 165 0.68 8.74 12.32
CA CYS A 165 1.15 10.10 12.52
C CYS A 165 1.66 10.79 11.24
N GLY A 166 1.74 10.08 10.11
CA GLY A 166 2.26 10.61 8.85
C GLY A 166 3.76 10.92 8.90
N ALA A 167 4.51 10.28 9.80
CA ALA A 167 5.97 10.29 9.80
C ALA A 167 6.49 9.17 8.87
N ILE A 168 7.66 9.38 8.27
CA ILE A 168 8.30 8.37 7.41
C ILE A 168 9.10 7.41 8.30
N PRO A 169 8.78 6.11 8.32
CA PRO A 169 9.56 5.15 9.09
C PRO A 169 10.96 4.98 8.49
N VAL A 170 11.97 4.97 9.35
CA VAL A 170 13.38 4.70 9.05
C VAL A 170 13.78 3.48 9.83
N ILE A 171 14.02 2.35 9.16
CA ILE A 171 14.28 1.08 9.83
C ILE A 171 15.76 0.73 9.74
N THR A 172 16.37 0.40 10.88
CA THR A 172 17.82 0.14 10.97
C THR A 172 18.26 -1.26 10.51
N THR A 173 17.49 -1.89 9.61
CA THR A 173 17.84 -3.17 8.98
C THR A 173 17.55 -3.13 7.48
N LEU A 174 18.31 -3.88 6.69
CA LEU A 174 18.14 -3.97 5.24
C LEU A 174 17.01 -4.91 4.82
N LEU A 175 16.71 -5.92 5.63
CA LEU A 175 15.67 -6.93 5.37
C LEU A 175 14.67 -6.93 6.54
N PRO A 176 13.90 -5.84 6.73
CA PRO A 176 12.91 -5.76 7.80
C PRO A 176 11.72 -6.67 7.49
N PRO A 177 11.22 -7.50 8.41
CA PRO A 177 10.04 -8.33 8.19
C PRO A 177 8.76 -7.46 8.14
N LEU A 178 8.47 -6.85 6.99
CA LEU A 178 7.37 -5.93 6.79
C LEU A 178 6.07 -6.65 6.40
N PRO A 179 4.89 -6.13 6.79
CA PRO A 179 3.60 -6.70 6.38
C PRO A 179 3.45 -6.78 4.87
N PHE A 180 3.09 -7.97 4.37
CA PHE A 180 2.84 -8.23 2.95
C PHE A 180 3.97 -7.74 2.01
N MET A 181 5.24 -7.87 2.44
CA MET A 181 6.40 -7.37 1.68
C MET A 181 6.48 -7.91 0.23
N GLU A 182 5.96 -9.11 -0.02
CA GLU A 182 5.88 -9.68 -1.37
C GLU A 182 4.96 -8.93 -2.33
N LEU A 183 3.99 -8.17 -1.83
CA LEU A 183 2.95 -7.50 -2.62
C LEU A 183 3.08 -5.96 -2.55
N LEU A 184 3.49 -5.45 -1.38
CA LEU A 184 3.60 -4.02 -1.10
C LEU A 184 5.03 -3.52 -1.30
N ASP A 185 5.17 -2.48 -2.10
CA ASP A 185 6.43 -1.79 -2.36
C ASP A 185 6.73 -0.78 -1.25
N TRP A 186 7.23 -1.31 -0.14
CA TRP A 186 7.60 -0.54 1.05
C TRP A 186 8.69 0.49 0.80
N ARG A 187 9.48 0.36 -0.28
CA ARG A 187 10.54 1.31 -0.64
C ARG A 187 10.00 2.71 -0.90
N ARG A 188 8.71 2.81 -1.27
CA ARG A 188 8.02 4.08 -1.52
C ARG A 188 7.51 4.75 -0.25
N ALA A 189 7.50 4.06 0.90
CA ALA A 189 6.92 4.56 2.16
C ALA A 189 7.91 4.55 3.33
N VAL A 190 8.97 3.73 3.25
CA VAL A 190 9.92 3.46 4.32
C VAL A 190 11.34 3.58 3.77
N TYR A 191 12.23 4.14 4.58
CA TYR A 191 13.66 4.11 4.30
C TYR A 191 14.35 3.05 5.15
N THR A 192 15.19 2.21 4.55
CA THR A 192 15.96 1.17 5.24
C THR A 192 17.44 1.48 5.21
N LEU A 193 18.12 1.24 6.33
CA LEU A 193 19.53 1.54 6.51
C LEU A 193 20.12 0.52 7.49
N PRO A 194 21.29 -0.09 7.25
CA PRO A 194 21.90 -0.97 8.24
C PRO A 194 22.34 -0.18 9.47
N LEU A 195 22.23 -0.80 10.66
CA LEU A 195 22.58 -0.19 11.94
C LEU A 195 23.98 0.44 11.95
N GLN A 196 24.95 -0.15 11.23
CA GLN A 196 26.33 0.34 11.16
C GLN A 196 26.47 1.71 10.48
N ARG A 197 25.50 2.11 9.66
CA ARG A 197 25.48 3.41 8.97
C ARG A 197 24.69 4.48 9.73
N LEU A 198 24.27 4.21 10.96
CA LEU A 198 23.60 5.20 11.80
C LEU A 198 24.32 6.56 11.86
N PRO A 199 25.67 6.66 11.94
CA PRO A 199 26.35 7.95 11.96
C PRO A 199 26.11 8.81 10.71
N GLU A 200 25.83 8.20 9.56
CA GLU A 200 25.56 8.90 8.29
C GLU A 200 24.08 9.30 8.14
N LEU A 201 23.20 8.78 9.00
CA LEU A 201 21.75 8.88 8.83
C LEU A 201 21.28 10.34 8.77
N HIS A 202 21.80 11.22 9.64
CA HIS A 202 21.42 12.64 9.62
C HIS A 202 21.68 13.29 8.25
N PHE A 203 22.86 13.06 7.67
CA PHE A 203 23.21 13.57 6.35
C PHE A 203 22.30 13.01 5.25
N ILE A 204 22.01 11.70 5.30
CA ILE A 204 21.12 11.03 4.35
C ILE A 204 19.71 11.62 4.42
N LEU A 205 19.14 11.76 5.63
CA LEU A 205 17.77 12.27 5.80
C LEU A 205 17.61 13.71 5.27
N ARG A 206 18.65 14.53 5.39
CA ARG A 206 18.66 15.90 4.86
C ARG A 206 18.79 15.96 3.34
N SER A 207 19.25 14.89 2.69
CA SER A 207 19.41 14.83 1.23
C SER A 207 18.11 14.53 0.47
N PHE A 208 17.04 14.10 1.16
CA PHE A 208 15.74 13.88 0.54
C PHE A 208 15.14 15.18 0.00
N ALA A 209 14.64 15.15 -1.23
CA ALA A 209 13.92 16.28 -1.77
C ALA A 209 12.58 16.46 -1.02
N PRO A 210 12.12 17.70 -0.82
CA PRO A 210 10.80 17.98 -0.23
C PRO A 210 9.64 17.22 -0.89
N ALA A 211 9.65 17.09 -2.21
CA ALA A 211 8.63 16.36 -2.96
C ALA A 211 8.63 14.86 -2.62
N ASP A 212 9.82 14.26 -2.49
CA ASP A 212 9.96 12.84 -2.15
C ASP A 212 9.44 12.57 -0.74
N ILE A 213 9.71 13.46 0.22
CA ILE A 213 9.17 13.35 1.59
C ILE A 213 7.63 13.33 1.57
N LEU A 214 7.00 14.24 0.81
CA LEU A 214 5.54 14.27 0.71
C LEU A 214 4.98 13.03 0.03
N GLU A 215 5.61 12.55 -1.03
CA GLU A 215 5.19 11.32 -1.71
C GLU A 215 5.36 10.10 -0.79
N MET A 216 6.46 10.00 -0.03
CA MET A 216 6.67 8.92 0.93
C MET A 216 5.60 8.93 2.04
N ARG A 217 5.25 10.11 2.57
CA ARG A 217 4.16 10.26 3.54
C ARG A 217 2.81 9.85 2.95
N ARG A 218 2.53 10.26 1.69
CA ARG A 218 1.30 9.90 0.99
C ARG A 218 1.21 8.40 0.75
N GLN A 219 2.31 7.77 0.35
CA GLN A 219 2.39 6.32 0.16
C GLN A 219 2.26 5.56 1.48
N GLY A 220 2.89 6.03 2.56
CA GLY A 220 2.71 5.47 3.89
C GLY A 220 1.25 5.51 4.37
N ARG A 221 0.57 6.65 4.16
CA ARG A 221 -0.88 6.78 4.43
C ARG A 221 -1.71 5.82 3.58
N PHE A 222 -1.40 5.74 2.29
CA PHE A 222 -2.07 4.85 1.35
C PHE A 222 -1.95 3.39 1.78
N LEU A 223 -0.76 2.93 2.20
CA LEU A 223 -0.56 1.56 2.67
C LEU A 223 -1.33 1.28 3.96
N LEU A 224 -1.32 2.24 4.90
CA LEU A 224 -2.06 2.11 6.16
C LEU A 224 -3.57 1.97 5.91
N GLU A 225 -4.18 2.91 5.19
CA GLU A 225 -5.64 2.96 4.99
C GLU A 225 -6.16 1.78 4.19
N ASN A 226 -5.41 1.35 3.17
CA ASN A 226 -5.84 0.26 2.30
C ASN A 226 -5.53 -1.13 2.85
N TYR A 227 -4.50 -1.26 3.72
CA TYR A 227 -4.04 -2.59 4.11
C TYR A 227 -3.91 -2.92 5.59
N LEU A 228 -3.74 -1.92 6.47
CA LEU A 228 -3.29 -2.18 7.85
C LEU A 228 -4.11 -1.49 8.95
N ILE A 229 -5.04 -0.59 8.61
CA ILE A 229 -5.69 0.30 9.58
C ILE A 229 -6.60 -0.41 10.60
N ASP A 230 -7.43 -1.36 10.15
CA ASP A 230 -8.49 -1.99 10.94
C ASP A 230 -8.52 -3.51 10.72
N LYS A 231 -9.10 -4.26 11.67
CA LYS A 231 -9.29 -5.72 11.55
C LYS A 231 -9.99 -6.15 10.26
N LYS A 232 -11.01 -5.39 9.83
CA LYS A 232 -11.74 -5.67 8.58
C LYS A 232 -10.81 -5.55 7.37
N VAL A 233 -10.05 -4.46 7.31
CA VAL A 233 -9.12 -4.20 6.21
C VAL A 233 -8.03 -5.27 6.20
N VAL A 234 -7.42 -5.56 7.35
CA VAL A 234 -6.41 -6.61 7.49
C VAL A 234 -6.93 -8.00 7.09
N ALA A 235 -8.18 -8.34 7.43
CA ALA A 235 -8.78 -9.60 6.99
C ALA A 235 -9.03 -9.63 5.47
N GLU A 236 -9.57 -8.55 4.90
CA GLU A 236 -9.77 -8.40 3.44
C GLU A 236 -8.45 -8.55 2.69
N THR A 237 -7.37 -7.94 3.18
CA THR A 237 -6.05 -8.00 2.54
C THR A 237 -5.38 -9.35 2.68
N LEU A 238 -5.52 -10.00 3.84
CA LEU A 238 -4.99 -11.33 4.04
C LEU A 238 -5.67 -12.35 3.11
N ILE A 239 -6.99 -12.25 2.94
CA ILE A 239 -7.73 -13.06 1.97
C ILE A 239 -7.27 -12.74 0.55
N ALA A 240 -7.09 -11.47 0.21
CA ALA A 240 -6.61 -11.05 -1.12
C ALA A 240 -5.19 -11.56 -1.41
N ALA A 241 -4.27 -11.50 -0.44
CA ALA A 241 -2.90 -11.99 -0.57
C ALA A 241 -2.86 -13.51 -0.75
N LEU A 242 -3.70 -14.26 0.00
CA LEU A 242 -3.80 -15.71 -0.16
C LEU A 242 -4.44 -16.09 -1.49
N ARG A 243 -5.51 -15.40 -1.91
CA ARG A 243 -6.08 -15.51 -3.27
C ARG A 243 -5.00 -15.25 -4.32
N PHE A 244 -4.08 -14.33 -4.04
CA PHE A 244 -2.97 -14.03 -4.93
C PHE A 244 -2.02 -15.17 -5.16
N ARG A 245 -1.60 -15.80 -4.07
CA ARG A 245 -0.69 -16.95 -4.16
C ARG A 245 -1.31 -18.15 -4.89
N ILE A 246 -2.64 -18.33 -4.81
CA ILE A 246 -3.34 -19.44 -5.48
C ILE A 246 -3.86 -19.09 -6.89
N GLY A 247 -3.78 -17.82 -7.31
CA GLY A 247 -4.26 -17.37 -8.62
C GLY A 247 -5.78 -17.38 -8.79
N VAL A 248 -6.54 -17.26 -7.70
CA VAL A 248 -8.01 -17.27 -7.74
C VAL A 248 -8.52 -15.82 -7.77
N PRO A 249 -9.39 -15.45 -8.74
CA PRO A 249 -9.91 -14.08 -8.83
C PRO A 249 -10.76 -13.73 -7.62
N GLY A 250 -10.75 -12.44 -7.27
CA GLY A 250 -11.56 -11.88 -6.21
C GLY A 250 -13.05 -11.81 -6.54
N GLU A 251 -13.85 -11.51 -5.53
CA GLU A 251 -15.28 -11.23 -5.71
C GLU A 251 -15.50 -10.04 -6.65
N GLN A 252 -16.60 -10.08 -7.38
CA GLN A 252 -16.99 -8.99 -8.28
C GLN A 252 -17.17 -7.70 -7.50
N ALA A 253 -16.55 -6.64 -7.99
CA ALA A 253 -16.75 -5.31 -7.44
C ALA A 253 -18.20 -4.87 -7.69
N ILE A 254 -18.94 -4.56 -6.61
CA ILE A 254 -20.29 -4.02 -6.72
C ILE A 254 -20.18 -2.59 -7.23
N ALA A 255 -20.78 -2.32 -8.39
CA ALA A 255 -20.90 -0.98 -8.93
C ALA A 255 -21.71 -0.11 -7.96
N THR A 256 -21.06 0.88 -7.35
CA THR A 256 -21.73 1.86 -6.50
C THR A 256 -22.18 3.03 -7.36
N GLN A 257 -23.48 3.24 -7.49
CA GLN A 257 -24.00 4.42 -8.17
C GLN A 257 -23.60 5.68 -7.41
N ALA A 258 -23.08 6.68 -8.13
CA ALA A 258 -22.76 7.97 -7.55
C ALA A 258 -24.06 8.71 -7.18
N ASN A 259 -24.06 9.38 -6.03
CA ASN A 259 -25.16 10.27 -5.67
C ASN A 259 -25.07 11.50 -6.59
N PRO A 260 -26.12 11.82 -7.37
CA PRO A 260 -26.08 12.96 -8.28
C PRO A 260 -25.92 14.26 -7.48
N LEU A 261 -24.93 15.08 -7.86
CA LEU A 261 -24.63 16.36 -7.18
C LEU A 261 -25.80 17.35 -7.31
N PHE A 262 -26.45 17.33 -8.47
CA PHE A 262 -27.67 18.06 -8.73
C PHE A 262 -28.83 17.13 -8.39
N GLY A 263 -29.74 17.57 -7.52
CA GLY A 263 -30.93 16.78 -7.18
C GLY A 263 -31.69 16.33 -8.44
N ASN A 264 -32.46 15.26 -8.33
CA ASN A 264 -33.14 14.52 -9.42
C ASN A 264 -33.95 15.37 -10.42
N GLN A 265 -34.13 16.67 -10.20
CA GLN A 265 -34.96 17.57 -10.99
C GLN A 265 -34.19 18.75 -11.62
N GLN A 266 -32.92 18.99 -11.27
CA GLN A 266 -32.18 20.17 -11.73
C GLN A 266 -31.18 19.90 -12.86
N PHE A 267 -30.81 18.64 -13.07
CA PHE A 267 -29.90 18.27 -14.15
C PHE A 267 -30.61 17.41 -15.18
N THR A 268 -31.01 18.04 -16.28
CA THR A 268 -31.30 17.33 -17.52
C THR A 268 -29.99 17.28 -18.30
N ALA A 269 -29.42 16.09 -18.48
CA ALA A 269 -28.24 15.93 -19.31
C ALA A 269 -28.56 16.53 -20.71
N PRO A 270 -27.74 17.45 -21.23
CA PRO A 270 -28.02 18.08 -22.52
C PRO A 270 -28.01 17.00 -23.62
N HIS A 271 -29.11 16.94 -24.39
CA HIS A 271 -29.32 16.13 -25.59
C HIS A 271 -28.47 14.85 -25.67
N LEU A 272 -29.00 13.74 -25.13
CA LEU A 272 -28.52 12.42 -25.47
C LEU A 272 -28.75 12.21 -26.97
N VAL A 273 -27.68 12.28 -27.75
CA VAL A 273 -27.71 11.77 -29.12
C VAL A 273 -28.02 10.28 -29.03
N LEU A 274 -28.95 9.78 -29.85
CA LEU A 274 -29.27 8.35 -29.88
C LEU A 274 -28.00 7.55 -30.22
N VAL A 275 -27.74 6.47 -29.49
CA VAL A 275 -26.69 5.51 -29.84
C VAL A 275 -27.02 4.96 -31.23
N LYS A 276 -26.26 5.37 -32.25
CA LYS A 276 -26.41 4.81 -33.59
C LYS A 276 -25.75 3.42 -33.65
N PRO A 277 -26.30 2.48 -34.43
CA PRO A 277 -25.69 1.17 -34.65
C PRO A 277 -24.29 1.30 -35.26
N VAL A 278 -23.44 0.31 -34.98
CA VAL A 278 -21.99 0.30 -35.29
C VAL A 278 -21.67 0.59 -36.76
N ASP A 279 -22.57 0.24 -37.67
CA ASP A 279 -22.34 0.26 -39.12
C ASP A 279 -22.64 1.62 -39.79
N GLU A 280 -23.21 2.58 -39.07
CA GLU A 280 -23.52 3.91 -39.60
C GLU A 280 -22.45 4.93 -39.18
N GLU A 281 -21.35 4.93 -39.92
CA GLU A 281 -20.26 5.88 -39.76
C GLU A 281 -20.73 7.30 -40.16
N TYR A 282 -21.06 8.12 -39.16
CA TYR A 282 -21.47 9.50 -39.36
C TYR A 282 -20.30 10.46 -39.11
N LEU A 283 -19.98 11.27 -40.11
CA LEU A 283 -18.92 12.28 -40.14
C LEU A 283 -19.20 13.44 -39.15
N GLY A 284 -18.97 13.20 -37.85
CA GLY A 284 -18.88 14.18 -36.74
C GLY A 284 -20.13 15.03 -36.45
N PRO A 285 -20.85 14.79 -35.34
CA PRO A 285 -20.78 15.63 -34.11
C PRO A 285 -20.96 14.79 -32.82
N ARG A 286 -21.27 15.43 -31.66
CA ARG A 286 -21.51 14.82 -30.32
C ARG A 286 -22.05 13.38 -30.41
N GLU A 287 -21.31 12.40 -29.90
CA GLU A 287 -21.76 11.01 -29.86
C GLU A 287 -22.46 10.71 -28.54
N ALA A 288 -23.30 9.68 -28.56
CA ALA A 288 -23.81 9.10 -27.33
C ALA A 288 -22.62 8.53 -26.53
N PRO A 289 -22.63 8.61 -25.19
CA PRO A 289 -21.62 7.93 -24.40
C PRO A 289 -21.66 6.43 -24.69
N HIS A 290 -20.53 5.90 -25.15
CA HIS A 290 -20.34 4.46 -25.37
C HIS A 290 -19.72 3.82 -24.13
N ILE A 291 -20.34 2.74 -23.66
CA ILE A 291 -19.80 1.96 -22.55
C ILE A 291 -18.68 1.06 -23.11
N SER A 292 -17.54 1.03 -22.43
CA SER A 292 -16.44 0.11 -22.73
C SER A 292 -16.89 -1.35 -22.59
N PHE A 293 -16.19 -2.29 -23.22
CA PHE A 293 -16.46 -3.71 -23.01
C PHE A 293 -16.15 -4.11 -21.56
N PRO A 294 -17.11 -4.69 -20.82
CA PRO A 294 -16.89 -5.07 -19.43
C PRO A 294 -16.06 -6.36 -19.34
N TYR A 295 -15.30 -6.49 -18.26
CA TYR A 295 -14.64 -7.73 -17.82
C TYR A 295 -13.59 -8.33 -18.77
N THR A 296 -13.00 -7.52 -19.66
CA THR A 296 -12.00 -7.95 -20.64
C THR A 296 -10.73 -8.56 -20.01
N HIS A 297 -10.40 -8.20 -18.76
CA HIS A 297 -9.16 -8.61 -18.08
C HIS A 297 -9.38 -9.43 -16.81
N ASN A 298 -10.56 -10.01 -16.55
CA ASN A 298 -10.85 -10.64 -15.25
C ASN A 298 -9.88 -11.74 -14.81
N PHE A 299 -9.41 -12.57 -15.74
CA PHE A 299 -8.52 -13.69 -15.43
C PHE A 299 -7.03 -13.34 -15.58
N THR A 300 -6.71 -12.34 -16.40
CA THR A 300 -5.32 -11.94 -16.71
C THR A 300 -4.84 -10.77 -15.85
N SER A 301 -5.76 -9.87 -15.45
CA SER A 301 -5.44 -8.64 -14.71
C SER A 301 -4.74 -8.91 -13.40
N PHE A 302 -5.04 -10.06 -12.82
CA PHE A 302 -4.52 -10.47 -11.54
C PHE A 302 -3.00 -10.62 -11.54
N GLN A 303 -2.45 -11.20 -12.60
CA GLN A 303 -1.01 -11.34 -12.78
C GLN A 303 -0.41 -10.09 -13.45
N MET A 304 -1.02 -9.65 -14.56
CA MET A 304 -0.47 -8.60 -15.42
C MET A 304 -0.42 -7.22 -14.73
N TYR A 305 -1.45 -6.87 -13.96
CA TYR A 305 -1.58 -5.56 -13.31
C TYR A 305 -1.41 -5.62 -11.78
N SER A 306 -0.94 -6.77 -11.26
CA SER A 306 -0.71 -7.03 -9.83
C SER A 306 -0.06 -5.85 -9.10
N TYR A 307 1.08 -5.37 -9.59
CA TYR A 307 1.81 -4.27 -8.97
C TYR A 307 0.95 -3.00 -8.81
N TYR A 308 0.21 -2.61 -9.85
CA TYR A 308 -0.66 -1.44 -9.80
C TYR A 308 -1.81 -1.63 -8.83
N TRP A 309 -2.40 -2.82 -8.77
CA TRP A 309 -3.47 -3.12 -7.82
C TRP A 309 -3.03 -2.94 -6.38
N TRP A 310 -1.85 -3.48 -6.03
CA TRP A 310 -1.32 -3.43 -4.66
C TRP A 310 -0.68 -2.09 -4.28
N ASN A 311 -0.15 -1.33 -5.25
CA ASN A 311 0.68 -0.16 -4.93
C ASN A 311 0.16 1.18 -5.46
N SER A 312 -0.86 1.18 -6.32
CA SER A 312 -1.46 2.41 -6.88
C SER A 312 -2.94 2.53 -6.57
N PHE A 313 -3.69 1.42 -6.61
CA PHE A 313 -5.15 1.44 -6.46
C PHE A 313 -5.66 1.03 -5.07
N GLY A 314 -4.94 0.17 -4.35
CA GLY A 314 -5.24 -0.08 -2.94
C GLY A 314 -6.21 -1.24 -2.76
N ARG A 315 -7.37 -0.93 -2.16
CA ARG A 315 -8.46 -1.85 -1.80
C ARG A 315 -9.06 -2.66 -2.98
N VAL A 316 -8.65 -2.36 -4.19
CA VAL A 316 -9.07 -3.07 -5.41
C VAL A 316 -8.36 -4.42 -5.59
N ALA A 317 -7.19 -4.62 -4.98
CA ALA A 317 -6.34 -5.79 -5.24
C ALA A 317 -6.97 -7.16 -4.95
N GLY A 318 -8.06 -7.22 -4.16
CA GLY A 318 -8.80 -8.45 -3.86
C GLY A 318 -10.11 -8.62 -4.62
N ARG A 319 -10.37 -7.84 -5.68
CA ARG A 319 -11.66 -7.78 -6.39
C ARG A 319 -11.49 -7.91 -7.91
N SER A 320 -12.50 -8.45 -8.57
CA SER A 320 -12.62 -8.39 -10.03
C SER A 320 -13.38 -7.13 -10.44
N LEU A 321 -12.72 -6.30 -11.26
CA LEU A 321 -13.27 -5.04 -11.74
C LEU A 321 -13.99 -5.23 -13.08
N GLU A 322 -15.09 -4.52 -13.26
CA GLU A 322 -15.78 -4.44 -14.56
C GLU A 322 -14.93 -3.73 -15.60
N TYR A 323 -14.24 -2.66 -15.20
CA TYR A 323 -13.36 -1.87 -16.07
C TYR A 323 -12.03 -1.60 -15.37
N ILE A 324 -10.94 -1.64 -16.13
CA ILE A 324 -9.61 -1.28 -15.64
C ILE A 324 -9.20 0.08 -16.20
N ILE A 325 -8.50 0.89 -15.40
CA ILE A 325 -8.09 2.25 -15.79
C ILE A 325 -6.73 2.24 -16.49
N ASN A 326 -5.93 1.22 -16.22
CA ASN A 326 -4.53 1.07 -16.64
C ASN A 326 -4.36 0.09 -17.82
N GLU A 327 -5.41 -0.14 -18.60
CA GLU A 327 -5.28 -0.87 -19.87
C GLU A 327 -4.27 -0.13 -20.77
N PRO A 328 -3.29 -0.84 -21.35
CA PRO A 328 -2.34 -0.21 -22.25
C PRO A 328 -3.09 0.39 -23.45
N PRO A 329 -2.82 1.65 -23.82
CA PRO A 329 -3.37 2.21 -25.04
C PRO A 329 -2.83 1.46 -26.26
N PHE A 330 -3.58 1.49 -27.36
CA PHE A 330 -3.09 0.95 -28.62
C PHE A 330 -1.84 1.72 -29.09
N PRO A 331 -0.91 1.06 -29.81
CA PRO A 331 0.19 1.76 -30.47
C PRO A 331 -0.34 2.81 -31.45
N SER A 332 0.33 3.94 -31.58
CA SER A 332 -0.10 5.04 -32.46
C SER A 332 -0.17 4.68 -33.95
N GLN A 333 0.43 3.57 -34.38
CA GLN A 333 0.33 3.09 -35.76
C GLN A 333 -0.92 2.24 -36.00
N PHE A 334 -1.53 1.70 -34.93
CA PHE A 334 -2.68 0.81 -35.03
C PHE A 334 -3.86 1.49 -35.71
N GLU A 335 -4.07 2.78 -35.45
CA GLU A 335 -5.15 3.58 -36.04
C GLU A 335 -5.09 3.67 -37.58
N TYR A 336 -3.91 3.57 -38.20
CA TYR A 336 -3.73 3.68 -39.65
C TYR A 336 -3.88 2.34 -40.40
N GLY A 337 -3.99 1.23 -39.67
CA GLY A 337 -4.16 -0.12 -40.24
C GLY A 337 -5.51 -0.72 -39.85
N GLU A 338 -5.46 -1.83 -39.12
CA GLU A 338 -6.65 -2.54 -38.61
C GLU A 338 -7.50 -1.69 -37.64
N GLY A 339 -6.96 -0.63 -37.06
CA GLY A 339 -7.68 0.25 -36.14
C GLY A 339 -8.90 0.93 -36.75
N LEU A 340 -8.95 1.11 -38.07
CA LEU A 340 -10.14 1.65 -38.75
C LEU A 340 -11.38 0.79 -38.47
N GLU A 341 -11.24 -0.53 -38.48
CA GLU A 341 -12.34 -1.47 -38.18
C GLU A 341 -12.78 -1.43 -36.71
N TRP A 342 -11.88 -0.99 -35.82
CA TRP A 342 -12.12 -0.85 -34.38
C TRP A 342 -12.68 0.53 -34.01
N GLY A 343 -12.96 1.38 -35.00
CA GLY A 343 -13.54 2.71 -34.81
C GLY A 343 -12.53 3.80 -34.47
N PHE A 344 -11.25 3.60 -34.80
CA PHE A 344 -10.26 4.68 -34.78
C PHE A 344 -10.47 5.66 -35.93
N ARG A 345 -10.13 6.92 -35.70
CA ARG A 345 -10.22 8.00 -36.69
C ARG A 345 -8.84 8.66 -36.86
N PRO A 346 -7.93 8.00 -37.59
CA PRO A 346 -6.58 8.52 -37.80
C PRO A 346 -6.60 9.81 -38.63
N ILE A 347 -5.58 10.64 -38.46
CA ILE A 347 -5.37 11.82 -39.29
C ILE A 347 -4.75 11.36 -40.63
N ALA A 348 -5.61 10.93 -41.56
CA ALA A 348 -5.18 10.46 -42.87
C ALA A 348 -4.83 11.62 -43.83
N PRO A 349 -3.85 11.44 -44.73
CA PRO A 349 -3.61 12.40 -45.82
C PRO A 349 -4.81 12.48 -46.79
N PRO A 350 -5.18 13.68 -47.30
CA PRO A 350 -4.58 14.99 -47.03
C PRO A 350 -4.99 15.54 -45.66
N ALA A 351 -3.99 15.83 -44.82
CA ALA A 351 -4.21 16.38 -43.48
C ALA A 351 -4.90 17.75 -43.60
N SER A 352 -6.18 17.81 -43.22
CA SER A 352 -7.03 18.99 -43.32
C SER A 352 -7.67 19.33 -41.97
N GLY A 353 -8.18 20.54 -41.81
CA GLY A 353 -8.91 20.92 -40.59
C GLY A 353 -10.08 19.97 -40.28
N ALA A 354 -10.68 19.33 -41.29
CA ALA A 354 -11.73 18.34 -41.12
C ALA A 354 -11.21 17.02 -40.52
N THR A 355 -10.06 16.50 -40.98
CA THR A 355 -9.48 15.26 -40.43
C THR A 355 -9.02 15.45 -38.99
N PHE A 356 -8.47 16.62 -38.66
CA PHE A 356 -8.14 16.98 -37.27
C PHE A 356 -9.39 17.14 -36.40
N SER A 357 -10.47 17.73 -36.93
CA SER A 357 -11.74 17.84 -36.20
C SER A 357 -12.41 16.49 -35.93
N ASN A 358 -12.11 15.46 -36.72
CA ASN A 358 -12.66 14.11 -36.56
C ASN A 358 -11.82 13.22 -35.62
N SER A 359 -10.51 13.50 -35.50
CA SER A 359 -9.59 12.79 -34.61
C SER A 359 -9.66 13.37 -33.19
N LEU A 360 -10.73 13.03 -32.47
CA LEU A 360 -11.02 13.60 -31.14
C LEU A 360 -10.49 12.76 -29.96
N GLY A 361 -10.01 11.54 -30.21
CA GLY A 361 -9.81 10.52 -29.16
C GLY A 361 -8.40 9.94 -29.02
N GLY A 362 -7.40 10.49 -29.70
CA GLY A 362 -6.02 9.97 -29.65
C GLY A 362 -5.94 8.45 -29.88
N ASN A 363 -5.18 7.74 -29.05
CA ASN A 363 -4.97 6.28 -29.18
C ASN A 363 -6.08 5.43 -28.53
N ARG A 364 -7.29 5.96 -28.33
CA ARG A 364 -8.44 5.20 -27.83
C ARG A 364 -9.61 5.26 -28.81
N PRO A 365 -10.29 4.13 -29.06
CA PRO A 365 -11.41 4.11 -29.97
C PRO A 365 -12.57 4.92 -29.38
N ARG A 366 -13.15 5.82 -30.18
CA ARG A 366 -14.38 6.56 -29.85
C ARG A 366 -14.33 7.39 -28.54
N GLU A 367 -13.14 7.75 -28.06
CA GLU A 367 -13.01 8.64 -26.91
C GLU A 367 -13.36 10.07 -27.34
N GLN A 368 -14.39 10.67 -26.73
CA GLN A 368 -14.72 12.09 -26.91
C GLN A 368 -14.41 12.83 -25.61
N PHE A 369 -13.54 13.84 -25.68
CA PHE A 369 -13.45 14.83 -24.62
C PHE A 369 -14.74 15.67 -24.67
N THR A 370 -15.65 15.45 -23.71
CA THR A 370 -16.84 16.28 -23.53
C THR A 370 -16.52 17.61 -22.88
#